data_AF-A0A6V7LCR1-F1
#
_entry.id   AF-A0A6V7LCR1-F1
#
_cell.length_a   1.000
_cell.length_b   1.000
_cell.length_c   1.000
_cell.angle_alpha   90.00
_cell.angle_beta   90.00
_cell.angle_gamma   90.00
#
_symmetry.space_group_name_H-M   'P 1'
#
loop_
_entity.id
_entity.type
_entity.pdbx_description
1 polymer ?
#
loop_
_entity_poly.entity_id
_entity_poly.type
_entity_poly.pdbx_seq_one_letter_code
_entity_poly.pdbx_strand_id
1 'polypeptide(L)' 'EEQTPLHIASRLGNVDIVMLLLQHGAAVDTTTKDMYTALHIAAKEGQEE' A
#
# COMPACT_ATOMS: atom_id res chain seq x y z
N GLU A 1 2.87 7.91 -12.15
CA GLU A 1 2.39 7.52 -10.81
C GLU A 1 3.61 7.29 -9.93
N GLU A 2 3.61 7.77 -8.70
CA GLU A 2 4.73 7.58 -7.76
C GLU A 2 4.27 6.56 -6.72
N GLN A 3 4.23 5.28 -7.13
CA GLN A 3 3.79 4.18 -6.28
C GLN A 3 5.00 3.49 -5.66
N THR A 4 5.00 3.41 -4.33
CA THR A 4 5.97 2.57 -3.60
C THR A 4 5.56 1.09 -3.64
N PRO A 5 6.48 0.15 -3.37
CA PRO A 5 6.15 -1.26 -3.25
C PRO A 5 4.98 -1.52 -2.27
N LEU A 6 4.85 -0.70 -1.22
CA LEU A 6 3.77 -0.80 -0.25
C LEU A 6 2.40 -0.45 -0.87
N HIS A 7 2.33 0.58 -1.71
CA HIS A 7 1.10 0.92 -2.45
C HIS A 7 0.65 -0.22 -3.35
N ILE A 8 1.60 -0.85 -4.06
CA ILE A 8 1.31 -1.95 -4.97
C ILE A 8 0.83 -3.18 -4.20
N ALA A 9 1.53 -3.55 -3.12
CA ALA A 9 1.15 -4.68 -2.28
C ALA A 9 -0.24 -4.49 -1.64
N SER A 10 -0.54 -3.27 -1.16
CA SER A 10 -1.85 -2.89 -0.65
C SER A 10 -2.95 -2.94 -1.70
N ARG A 11 -2.67 -2.52 -2.94
CA ARG A 11 -3.62 -2.61 -4.06
C ARG A 11 -3.99 -4.04 -4.40
N LEU A 12 -3.01 -4.94 -4.35
CA LEU A 12 -3.20 -6.35 -4.68
C LEU A 12 -3.78 -7.16 -3.53
N GLY A 13 -4.00 -6.56 -2.35
CA GLY A 13 -4.46 -7.29 -1.16
C GLY A 13 -3.43 -8.29 -0.61
N ASN A 14 -2.16 -8.22 -1.03
CA ASN A 14 -1.13 -9.18 -0.66
C ASN A 14 -0.58 -8.89 0.75
N VAL A 15 -1.31 -9.33 1.77
CA VAL A 15 -1.00 -9.09 3.20
C VAL A 15 0.42 -9.56 3.57
N ASP A 16 0.87 -10.70 3.07
CA ASP A 16 2.21 -11.23 3.36
C ASP A 16 3.33 -10.28 2.88
N ILE A 17 3.16 -9.70 1.69
CA ILE A 17 4.13 -8.75 1.12
C ILE A 17 4.06 -7.42 1.87
N VAL A 18 2.86 -6.95 2.23
CA VAL A 18 2.68 -5.75 3.07
C VAL A 18 3.44 -5.94 4.39
N MET A 19 3.25 -7.07 5.07
CA MET A 19 3.93 -7.40 6.33
C MET A 19 5.45 -7.43 6.17
N LEU A 20 5.97 -8.05 5.11
CA LEU A 20 7.40 -8.10 4.84
C LEU A 20 7.99 -6.69 4.64
N LEU A 21 7.33 -5.85 3.85
CA LEU A 21 7.77 -4.48 3.62
C LEU A 21 7.77 -3.65 4.91
N LEU A 22 6.75 -3.82 5.76
CA LEU A 22 6.68 -3.15 7.06
C LEU A 22 7.82 -3.59 7.99
N GLN A 23 8.14 -4.89 8.03
CA GLN A 23 9.26 -5.43 8.82
C GLN A 23 10.61 -4.85 8.37
N HIS A 24 10.77 -4.57 7.09
CA HIS A 24 11.97 -3.95 6.53
C HIS A 24 11.98 -2.41 6.62
N GLY A 25 11.01 -1.80 7.31
CA GLY A 25 10.98 -0.35 7.54
C GLY A 25 10.49 0.45 6.34
N ALA A 26 9.63 -0.12 5.50
CA ALA A 26 8.98 0.63 4.43
C ALA A 26 8.22 1.83 5.02
N ALA A 27 8.36 2.98 4.36
CA ALA A 27 7.67 4.20 4.76
C ALA A 27 6.15 4.05 4.50
N VAL A 28 5.37 4.06 5.57
CA VAL A 28 3.91 3.88 5.52
C VAL A 28 3.17 5.16 5.13
N ASP A 29 3.77 6.31 5.45
CA ASP A 29 3.19 7.63 5.22
C ASP A 29 3.54 8.20 3.84
N THR A 30 4.27 7.46 3.00
CA THR A 30 4.51 7.90 1.63
C THR A 30 3.19 8.00 0.89
N THR A 31 3.00 9.13 0.22
CA THR A 31 1.84 9.38 -0.60
C THR A 31 2.18 9.27 -2.08
N THR A 32 1.23 8.78 -2.89
CA THR A 32 1.30 8.89 -4.34
C THR A 32 1.15 10.36 -4.79
N LYS A 33 1.27 10.61 -6.09
CA LYS A 33 1.01 11.94 -6.69
C LYS A 33 -0.41 12.46 -6.43
N ASP A 34 -1.35 11.56 -6.19
CA ASP A 34 -2.75 11.86 -5.89
C ASP A 34 -3.02 11.95 -4.38
N MET A 35 -1.95 12.04 -3.55
CA MET A 35 -2.03 12.14 -2.09
C MET A 35 -2.64 10.90 -1.41
N TYR A 36 -2.61 9.74 -2.07
CA TYR A 36 -3.05 8.48 -1.46
C TYR A 36 -1.90 7.77 -0.76
N THR A 37 -2.16 7.24 0.43
CA THR A 37 -1.26 6.33 1.13
C THR A 37 -1.59 4.90 0.74
N ALA A 38 -0.70 3.96 1.09
CA ALA A 38 -0.96 2.54 0.93
C ALA A 38 -2.27 2.10 1.62
N LEU A 39 -2.61 2.70 2.77
CA LEU A 39 -3.87 2.44 3.48
C LEU A 39 -5.10 2.97 2.72
N HIS A 40 -5.02 4.16 2.10
CA HIS A 40 -6.11 4.66 1.24
C HIS A 40 -6.41 3.69 0.10
N ILE A 41 -5.36 3.15 -0.53
CA ILE A 41 -5.50 2.17 -1.61
C ILE A 41 -6.10 0.86 -1.09
N ALA A 42 -5.58 0.31 0.01
CA ALA A 42 -6.13 -0.90 0.61
C ALA A 42 -7.62 -0.75 0.96
N ALA A 43 -8.03 0.40 1.51
CA ALA A 43 -9.43 0.64 1.85
C ALA A 43 -10.35 0.79 0.62
N LYS A 44 -9.81 1.26 -0.50
CA LYS A 44 -10.55 1.41 -1.77
C LYS A 44 -10.72 0.07 -2.47
N GLU A 45 -9.68 -0.75 -2.51
CA GLU A 45 -9.67 -2.02 -3.26
C GLU A 45 -10.14 -3.21 -2.39
N GLY A 46 -9.96 -3.14 -1.07
CA GLY A 46 -10.44 -4.17 -0.12
C GLY A 46 -11.96 -4.17 0.13
N GLN A 47 -12.72 -3.31 -0.55
CA GLN A 47 -14.19 -3.39 -0.61
C GLN A 47 -14.68 -4.33 -1.73
N GLU A 48 -13.77 -4.87 -2.54
CA GLU A 48 -14.12 -5.80 -3.63
C GLU A 48 -14.17 -7.29 -3.20
N GLU A 49 -14.14 -7.59 -1.89
CA GLU A 49 -14.42 -8.95 -1.36
C GLU A 49 -15.91 -9.20 -1.05
#